data_AF-A0A1B6J7H2-F1
#
_entry.id   AF-A0A1B6J7H2-F1
#
_cell.length_a   1.000
_cell.length_b   1.000
_cell.length_c   1.000
_cell.angle_alpha   90.00
_cell.angle_beta   90.00
_cell.angle_gamma   90.00
#
_symmetry.space_group_name_H-M   'P 1'
#
loop_
_entity.id
_entity.type
_entity.pdbx_description
1 polymer ?
#
loop_
_entity_poly.entity_id
_entity_poly.type
_entity_poly.pdbx_seq_one_letter_code
_entity_poly.pdbx_strand_id
1 'polypeptide(L)'
;MSSNDKPTHQLCPIDNETWCKYNLSLLTNEMYDHDKHFHIPECVMSFIKPVFKDLSETKLLERFLKGNTQNQNESLNNVIWSLIPKRTFVTLPTLKFGVYSSVCSCNDGFYSKLQVLEALNLRPGKNFVKAMQRLDIVRVKEADKKVQELEKKIRNKIALKRKRLEDMFTQSEDPDNPS
;
A
#
# COMPACT_ATOMS: atom_id res chain seq x y z
N MET A 1 23.83 14.47 -5.17
CA MET A 1 24.78 13.76 -6.04
C MET A 1 26.05 13.65 -5.25
N SER A 2 26.52 12.44 -5.01
CA SER A 2 27.75 12.22 -4.26
C SER A 2 28.91 12.30 -5.24
N SER A 3 29.92 13.10 -4.93
CA SER A 3 31.14 13.22 -5.70
C SER A 3 32.33 13.13 -4.75
N ASN A 4 33.53 12.99 -5.29
CA ASN A 4 34.76 13.03 -4.49
C ASN A 4 34.90 14.37 -3.73
N ASP A 5 34.50 15.49 -4.36
CA ASP A 5 34.55 16.82 -3.74
C ASP A 5 33.39 17.06 -2.74
N LYS A 6 32.21 16.50 -3.03
CA LYS A 6 31.00 16.64 -2.22
C LYS A 6 30.36 15.28 -1.98
N PRO A 7 30.89 14.48 -1.04
CA PRO A 7 30.31 13.19 -0.71
C PRO A 7 28.97 13.38 0.02
N THR A 8 27.92 12.68 -0.42
CA THR A 8 26.57 12.75 0.16
C THR A 8 26.13 11.40 0.70
N HIS A 9 26.77 10.95 1.78
CA HIS A 9 26.51 9.67 2.46
C HIS A 9 26.03 9.84 3.91
N GLN A 10 25.52 11.03 4.24
CA GLN A 10 25.14 11.43 5.61
C GLN A 10 24.01 10.59 6.22
N LEU A 11 23.21 9.91 5.39
CA LEU A 11 22.13 9.03 5.84
C LEU A 11 22.55 7.55 5.90
N CYS A 12 23.78 7.25 5.51
CA CYS A 12 24.31 5.89 5.56
C CYS A 12 24.84 5.58 6.97
N PRO A 13 24.74 4.32 7.43
CA PRO A 13 25.37 3.89 8.69
C PRO A 13 26.88 4.14 8.68
N ILE A 14 27.46 4.38 9.85
CA ILE A 14 28.91 4.67 10.04
C ILE A 14 29.58 3.53 10.86
N ASP A 15 28.85 2.44 11.10
CA ASP A 15 29.37 1.27 11.79
C ASP A 15 30.15 0.34 10.86
N ASN A 16 30.89 -0.61 11.44
CA ASN A 16 31.65 -1.62 10.69
C ASN A 16 30.75 -2.56 9.86
N GLU A 17 29.44 -2.56 10.12
CA GLU A 17 28.44 -3.30 9.34
C GLU A 17 27.77 -2.42 8.26
N THR A 18 28.31 -1.24 7.98
CA THR A 18 27.73 -0.33 6.99
C THR A 18 27.70 -0.96 5.60
N TRP A 19 26.53 -0.88 4.96
CA TRP A 19 26.37 -1.25 3.55
C TRP A 19 26.92 -0.20 2.60
N CYS A 20 27.27 0.99 3.11
CA CYS A 20 27.80 2.08 2.30
C CYS A 20 29.30 1.91 2.08
N LYS A 21 29.68 1.58 0.84
CA LYS A 21 31.09 1.38 0.45
C LYS A 21 31.98 2.61 0.72
N TYR A 22 31.43 3.83 0.59
CA TYR A 22 32.17 5.04 0.93
C TYR A 22 32.45 5.12 2.43
N ASN A 23 31.45 4.97 3.29
CA ASN A 23 31.67 4.97 4.74
C ASN A 23 32.56 3.81 5.20
N LEU A 24 32.42 2.63 4.60
CA LEU A 24 33.31 1.50 4.87
C LEU A 24 34.76 1.83 4.53
N SER A 25 35.01 2.48 3.39
CA SER A 25 36.36 2.88 2.99
C SER A 25 37.00 3.88 3.97
N LEU A 26 36.20 4.75 4.58
CA LEU A 26 36.68 5.65 5.64
C LEU A 26 37.08 4.88 6.91
N LEU A 27 36.39 3.78 7.23
CA LEU A 27 36.70 2.93 8.38
C LEU A 27 37.91 2.02 8.13
N THR A 28 38.02 1.43 6.94
CA THR A 28 39.13 0.56 6.54
C THR A 28 40.36 1.34 6.07
N ASN A 29 40.25 2.67 5.98
CA ASN A 29 41.27 3.58 5.48
C ASN A 29 41.69 3.25 4.02
N GLU A 30 40.72 2.82 3.22
CA GLU A 30 40.88 2.53 1.79
C GLU A 30 40.47 3.73 0.94
N MET A 31 41.08 3.86 -0.25
CA MET A 31 40.68 4.90 -1.19
C MET A 31 39.36 4.55 -1.87
N TYR A 32 38.38 5.45 -1.77
CA TYR A 32 37.13 5.37 -2.52
C TYR A 32 37.03 6.48 -3.55
N ASP A 33 36.65 6.08 -4.77
CA ASP A 33 36.49 6.99 -5.90
C ASP A 33 35.06 6.91 -6.40
N HIS A 34 34.33 8.02 -6.26
CA HIS A 34 32.96 8.15 -6.71
C HIS A 34 32.84 8.00 -8.22
N ASP A 35 33.83 8.40 -9.01
CA ASP A 35 33.72 8.44 -10.47
C ASP A 35 33.75 7.03 -11.09
N LYS A 36 34.20 6.02 -10.33
CA LYS A 36 34.15 4.60 -10.72
C LYS A 36 32.76 3.98 -10.60
N HIS A 37 31.79 4.72 -10.07
CA HIS A 37 30.44 4.23 -9.83
C HIS A 37 29.40 5.05 -10.59
N PHE A 38 28.31 4.38 -10.97
CA PHE A 38 27.22 5.04 -11.65
C PHE A 38 26.44 5.94 -10.69
N HIS A 39 26.23 7.19 -11.10
CA HIS A 39 25.41 8.16 -10.38
C HIS A 39 24.20 8.56 -11.22
N ILE A 40 23.05 8.72 -10.56
CA ILE A 40 21.83 9.22 -11.22
C ILE A 40 22.05 10.68 -11.62
N PRO A 41 21.94 11.07 -12.90
CA PRO A 41 22.17 12.44 -13.34
C PRO A 41 21.36 13.47 -12.54
N GLU A 42 21.94 14.66 -12.33
CA GLU A 42 21.33 15.67 -11.47
C GLU A 42 19.93 16.10 -11.94
N CYS A 43 19.74 16.22 -13.26
CA CYS A 43 18.43 16.52 -13.84
C CYS A 43 17.37 15.46 -13.51
N VAL A 44 17.75 14.17 -13.47
CA VAL A 44 16.84 13.07 -13.10
C VAL A 44 16.58 13.11 -11.60
N MET A 45 17.62 13.32 -10.80
CA MET A 45 17.52 13.42 -9.34
C MET A 45 16.62 14.58 -8.90
N SER A 46 16.64 15.72 -9.60
CA SER A 46 15.75 16.85 -9.29
C SER A 46 14.26 16.51 -9.45
N PHE A 47 13.91 15.55 -10.31
CA PHE A 47 12.54 15.05 -10.43
C PHE A 47 12.22 13.96 -9.39
N ILE A 48 13.16 13.05 -9.12
CA ILE A 48 12.94 11.91 -8.21
C ILE A 48 12.89 12.38 -6.75
N LYS A 49 13.76 13.31 -6.35
CA LYS A 49 13.95 13.69 -4.95
C LYS A 49 12.68 14.25 -4.28
N PRO A 50 11.87 15.14 -4.92
CA PRO A 50 10.59 15.55 -4.37
C PRO A 50 9.63 14.39 -4.18
N VAL A 51 9.47 13.53 -5.19
CA VAL A 51 8.60 12.35 -5.11
C VAL A 51 9.02 11.41 -3.97
N PHE A 52 10.32 11.14 -3.84
CA PHE A 52 10.84 10.32 -2.76
C PHE A 52 10.57 10.95 -1.38
N LYS A 53 10.74 12.27 -1.24
CA LYS A 53 10.43 12.98 0.01
C LYS A 53 8.95 12.90 0.37
N ASP A 54 8.07 13.12 -0.60
CA ASP A 54 6.62 13.04 -0.39
C ASP A 54 6.22 11.61 0.01
N LEU A 55 6.78 10.60 -0.65
CA LEU A 55 6.55 9.19 -0.32
C LEU A 55 7.16 8.77 1.03
N SER A 56 8.16 9.50 1.51
CA SER A 56 8.82 9.25 2.80
C SER A 56 8.24 10.11 3.94
N GLU A 57 7.18 10.90 3.69
CA GLU A 57 6.57 11.73 4.72
C GLU A 57 6.01 10.85 5.85
N THR A 58 6.37 11.16 7.11
CA THR A 58 5.97 10.35 8.27
C THR A 58 4.45 10.18 8.37
N LYS A 59 3.69 11.25 8.11
CA LYS A 59 2.22 11.22 8.10
C LYS A 59 1.65 10.26 7.06
N LEU A 60 2.30 10.14 5.91
CA LEU A 60 1.93 9.19 4.87
C LEU A 60 2.29 7.77 5.30
N LEU A 61 3.51 7.55 5.77
CA LEU A 61 4.02 6.25 6.23
C LEU A 61 3.22 5.70 7.42
N GLU A 62 2.76 6.54 8.35
CA GLU A 62 1.92 6.16 9.49
C GLU A 62 0.60 5.51 9.07
N ARG A 63 0.05 5.89 7.90
CA ARG A 63 -1.17 5.26 7.36
C ARG A 63 -0.94 3.81 6.97
N PHE A 64 0.29 3.47 6.56
CA PHE A 64 0.68 2.11 6.18
C PHE A 64 1.07 1.22 7.35
N LEU A 65 1.46 1.79 8.50
CA LEU A 65 1.87 1.02 9.69
C LEU A 65 0.78 0.08 10.22
N LYS A 66 -0.50 0.44 10.01
CA LYS A 66 -1.64 -0.38 10.43
C LYS A 66 -1.97 -1.51 9.45
N GLY A 67 -1.18 -1.71 8.39
CA GLY A 67 -1.48 -2.72 7.36
C GLY A 67 -2.75 -2.41 6.55
N ASN A 68 -3.30 -1.21 6.70
CA ASN A 68 -4.36 -0.72 5.84
C ASN A 68 -3.72 -0.44 4.48
N THR A 69 -4.07 -1.24 3.48
CA THR A 69 -3.66 -0.97 2.12
C THR A 69 -4.32 0.33 1.69
N GLN A 70 -3.50 1.33 1.36
CA GLN A 70 -3.93 2.54 0.68
C GLN A 70 -4.32 2.16 -0.75
N ASN A 71 -5.45 1.49 -0.96
CA ASN A 71 -5.97 1.41 -2.31
C ASN A 71 -7.51 1.30 -2.36
N GLN A 72 -8.18 2.38 -1.96
CA GLN A 72 -9.59 2.56 -2.32
C GLN A 72 -9.80 2.46 -3.84
N ASN A 73 -8.81 2.86 -4.65
CA ASN A 73 -8.87 2.74 -6.11
C ASN A 73 -8.87 1.26 -6.55
N GLU A 74 -8.21 0.33 -5.84
CA GLU A 74 -8.29 -1.10 -6.11
C GLU A 74 -9.69 -1.65 -5.85
N SER A 75 -10.36 -1.17 -4.79
CA SER A 75 -11.74 -1.57 -4.51
C SER A 75 -12.68 -1.13 -5.64
N LEU A 76 -12.59 0.13 -6.08
CA LEU A 76 -13.36 0.62 -7.22
C LEU A 76 -13.01 -0.11 -8.51
N ASN A 77 -11.72 -0.30 -8.80
CA ASN A 77 -11.25 -1.01 -9.98
C ASN A 77 -11.76 -2.46 -9.99
N ASN A 78 -11.82 -3.13 -8.84
CA ASN A 78 -12.38 -4.47 -8.74
C ASN A 78 -13.87 -4.49 -9.14
N VAL A 79 -14.64 -3.51 -8.69
CA VAL A 79 -16.07 -3.38 -9.05
C VAL A 79 -16.26 -2.98 -10.52
N ILE A 80 -15.35 -2.16 -11.08
CA ILE A 80 -15.35 -1.86 -12.52
C ILE A 80 -15.07 -3.13 -13.31
N TRP A 81 -14.06 -3.91 -12.93
CA TRP A 81 -13.66 -5.11 -13.68
C TRP A 81 -14.60 -6.30 -13.50
N SER A 82 -15.37 -6.36 -12.42
CA SER A 82 -16.42 -7.37 -12.26
C SER A 82 -17.61 -7.11 -13.20
N LEU A 83 -17.87 -5.84 -13.53
CA LEU A 83 -18.92 -5.46 -14.48
C LEU A 83 -18.44 -5.40 -15.93
N ILE A 84 -17.22 -4.89 -16.15
CA ILE A 84 -16.55 -4.78 -17.45
C ILE A 84 -15.19 -5.47 -17.35
N PRO A 85 -15.12 -6.78 -17.63
CA PRO A 85 -13.87 -7.51 -17.59
C PRO A 85 -12.85 -6.94 -18.57
N LYS A 86 -11.59 -6.79 -18.13
CA LYS A 86 -10.49 -6.26 -18.96
C LYS A 86 -10.27 -7.01 -20.27
N ARG A 87 -10.65 -8.30 -20.30
CA ARG A 87 -10.46 -9.20 -21.44
C ARG A 87 -11.54 -9.04 -22.51
N THR A 88 -12.58 -8.26 -22.23
CA THR A 88 -13.72 -8.07 -23.12
C THR A 88 -13.69 -6.66 -23.68
N PHE A 89 -13.57 -6.54 -24.99
CA PHE A 89 -13.73 -5.27 -25.67
C PHE A 89 -15.20 -4.86 -25.66
N VAL A 90 -15.47 -3.62 -25.26
CA VAL A 90 -16.81 -3.04 -25.23
C VAL A 90 -16.79 -1.67 -25.91
N THR A 91 -17.95 -1.24 -26.40
CA THR A 91 -18.09 0.10 -26.98
C THR A 91 -17.94 1.20 -25.91
N LEU A 92 -17.57 2.42 -26.31
CA LEU A 92 -17.41 3.55 -25.39
C LEU A 92 -18.67 3.83 -24.54
N PRO A 93 -19.91 3.78 -25.07
CA PRO A 93 -21.10 3.95 -24.24
C PRO A 93 -21.24 2.87 -23.15
N THR A 94 -20.98 1.61 -23.47
CA THR A 94 -20.99 0.51 -22.50
C THR A 94 -19.93 0.71 -21.43
N LEU A 95 -18.72 1.13 -21.83
CA LEU A 95 -17.64 1.44 -20.90
C LEU A 95 -18.04 2.54 -19.91
N LYS A 96 -18.56 3.65 -20.42
CA LYS A 96 -19.03 4.77 -19.59
C LYS A 96 -20.12 4.33 -18.62
N PHE A 97 -21.12 3.61 -19.13
CA PHE A 97 -22.22 3.11 -18.30
C PHE A 97 -21.74 2.20 -17.17
N GLY A 98 -20.87 1.23 -17.48
CA GLY A 98 -20.38 0.33 -16.44
C GLY A 98 -19.51 1.05 -15.41
N VAL A 99 -18.66 1.99 -15.82
CA VAL A 99 -17.90 2.82 -14.87
C VAL A 99 -18.83 3.61 -13.95
N TYR A 100 -19.83 4.31 -14.50
CA TYR A 100 -20.80 5.05 -13.68
C TYR A 100 -21.58 4.13 -12.74
N SER A 101 -22.07 2.98 -13.24
CA SER A 101 -22.78 2.00 -12.41
C SER A 101 -21.90 1.44 -11.29
N SER A 102 -20.61 1.22 -11.55
CA SER A 102 -19.65 0.75 -10.55
C SER A 102 -19.39 1.83 -9.49
N VAL A 103 -19.25 3.09 -9.88
CA VAL A 103 -19.10 4.22 -8.95
C VAL A 103 -20.33 4.33 -8.03
N CYS A 104 -21.55 4.30 -8.58
CA CYS A 104 -22.76 4.32 -7.77
C CYS A 104 -22.81 3.14 -6.78
N SER A 105 -22.46 1.94 -7.25
CA SER A 105 -22.46 0.74 -6.40
C SER A 105 -21.40 0.77 -5.30
N CYS A 106 -20.25 1.39 -5.56
CA CYS A 106 -19.18 1.56 -4.57
C CYS A 106 -19.55 2.56 -3.49
N ASN A 107 -20.11 3.71 -3.89
CA ASN A 107 -20.40 4.81 -2.97
C ASN A 107 -21.69 4.56 -2.16
N ASP A 108 -22.77 4.23 -2.85
CA ASP A 108 -24.12 4.19 -2.27
C ASP A 108 -24.71 2.77 -2.22
N GLY A 109 -23.93 1.76 -2.62
CA GLY A 109 -24.38 0.37 -2.68
C GLY A 109 -25.30 0.08 -3.87
N PHE A 110 -25.83 -1.15 -3.90
CA PHE A 110 -26.75 -1.61 -4.93
C PHE A 110 -28.10 -0.89 -4.91
N TYR A 111 -28.48 -0.31 -3.77
CA TYR A 111 -29.67 0.52 -3.65
C TYR A 111 -29.68 1.70 -4.63
N SER A 112 -28.51 2.27 -4.97
CA SER A 112 -28.38 3.35 -5.97
C SER A 112 -28.99 3.01 -7.33
N LYS A 113 -29.06 1.73 -7.70
CA LYS A 113 -29.69 1.28 -8.94
C LYS A 113 -31.19 1.57 -8.99
N LEU A 114 -31.85 1.63 -7.83
CA LEU A 114 -33.25 2.03 -7.73
C LEU A 114 -33.42 3.49 -8.15
N GLN A 115 -32.57 4.38 -7.63
CA GLN A 115 -32.59 5.81 -7.97
C GLN A 115 -32.32 6.03 -9.46
N VAL A 116 -31.40 5.26 -10.06
CA VAL A 116 -31.14 5.30 -11.51
C VAL A 116 -32.37 4.88 -12.32
N LEU A 117 -33.06 3.81 -11.92
CA LEU A 117 -34.29 3.38 -12.60
C LEU A 117 -35.40 4.43 -12.48
N GLU A 118 -35.59 4.99 -11.29
CA GLU A 118 -36.59 6.03 -11.04
C GLU A 118 -36.30 7.29 -11.86
N ALA A 119 -35.04 7.71 -11.98
CA ALA A 119 -34.63 8.82 -12.82
C ALA A 119 -34.89 8.57 -14.33
N LEU A 120 -34.92 7.31 -14.75
CA LEU A 120 -35.31 6.88 -16.10
C LEU A 120 -36.83 6.68 -16.25
N ASN A 121 -37.63 7.09 -15.26
CA ASN A 121 -39.08 6.89 -15.18
C ASN A 121 -39.50 5.40 -15.16
N LEU A 122 -38.61 4.52 -14.72
CA LEU A 122 -38.88 3.10 -14.52
C LEU A 122 -39.18 2.85 -13.05
N ARG A 123 -40.36 2.27 -12.75
CA ARG A 123 -40.73 1.93 -11.37
C ARG A 123 -40.12 0.57 -10.98
N PRO A 124 -39.21 0.51 -9.99
CA PRO A 124 -38.64 -0.76 -9.56
C PRO A 124 -39.70 -1.65 -8.90
N GLY A 125 -39.76 -2.92 -9.33
CA GLY A 125 -40.66 -3.90 -8.73
C GLY A 125 -40.25 -4.29 -7.30
N LYS A 126 -41.22 -4.72 -6.47
CA LYS A 126 -40.98 -5.13 -5.08
C LYS A 126 -39.88 -6.18 -4.92
N ASN A 127 -39.79 -7.13 -5.86
CA ASN A 127 -38.75 -8.17 -5.85
C ASN A 127 -37.35 -7.60 -6.15
N PHE A 128 -37.26 -6.63 -7.05
CA PHE A 128 -36.02 -5.96 -7.39
C PHE A 128 -35.48 -5.16 -6.20
N VAL A 129 -36.34 -4.39 -5.52
CA VAL A 129 -36.00 -3.64 -4.30
C VAL A 129 -35.44 -4.59 -3.23
N LYS A 130 -36.15 -5.69 -2.94
CA LYS A 130 -35.70 -6.70 -1.98
C LYS A 130 -34.36 -7.33 -2.38
N ALA A 131 -34.14 -7.59 -3.67
CA ALA A 131 -32.88 -8.15 -4.15
C ALA A 131 -31.71 -7.19 -3.95
N MET A 132 -31.86 -5.91 -4.30
CA MET A 132 -30.80 -4.90 -4.11
C MET A 132 -30.44 -4.75 -2.62
N GLN A 133 -31.44 -4.68 -1.73
CA GLN A 133 -31.21 -4.63 -0.28
C GLN A 133 -30.44 -5.86 0.24
N ARG A 134 -30.79 -7.06 -0.22
CA ARG A 134 -30.06 -8.29 0.15
C ARG A 134 -28.62 -8.26 -0.32
N LEU A 135 -28.37 -7.81 -1.56
CA LEU A 135 -27.02 -7.69 -2.10
C LEU A 135 -26.18 -6.70 -1.28
N ASP A 136 -26.76 -5.59 -0.83
CA ASP A 136 -26.06 -4.64 0.03
C ASP A 136 -25.73 -5.22 1.42
N ILE A 137 -26.66 -5.97 2.03
CA ILE A 137 -26.38 -6.66 3.30
C ILE A 137 -25.20 -7.63 3.14
N VAL A 138 -25.20 -8.43 2.07
CA VAL A 138 -24.09 -9.37 1.78
C VAL A 138 -22.79 -8.61 1.55
N ARG A 139 -22.81 -7.51 0.79
CA ARG A 139 -21.64 -6.67 0.51
C ARG A 139 -20.99 -6.15 1.79
N VAL A 140 -21.79 -5.59 2.70
CA VAL A 140 -21.30 -5.08 3.99
C VAL A 140 -20.72 -6.22 4.83
N LYS A 141 -21.44 -7.34 4.94
CA LYS A 141 -20.99 -8.50 5.70
C LYS A 141 -19.65 -9.06 5.20
N GLU A 142 -19.46 -9.15 3.88
CA GLU A 142 -18.20 -9.59 3.28
C GLU A 142 -17.07 -8.57 3.50
N ALA A 143 -17.38 -7.27 3.47
CA ALA A 143 -16.40 -6.23 3.79
C ALA A 143 -15.93 -6.34 5.25
N ASP A 144 -16.86 -6.47 6.21
CA ASP A 144 -16.55 -6.62 7.63
C ASP A 144 -15.71 -7.88 7.89
N LYS A 145 -16.07 -9.00 7.25
CA LYS A 145 -15.30 -10.24 7.33
C LYS A 145 -13.86 -10.06 6.86
N LYS A 146 -13.65 -9.38 5.73
CA LYS A 146 -12.30 -9.10 5.20
C LYS A 146 -11.48 -8.23 6.16
N VAL A 147 -12.11 -7.22 6.77
CA VAL A 147 -11.47 -6.39 7.79
C VAL A 147 -11.04 -7.23 9.00
N GLN A 148 -11.94 -8.08 9.52
CA GLN A 148 -11.63 -8.98 10.63
C GLN A 148 -10.49 -9.95 10.31
N GLU A 149 -10.45 -10.50 9.10
CA GLU A 149 -9.36 -11.37 8.64
C GLU A 149 -8.02 -10.62 8.57
N LEU A 150 -8.02 -9.38 8.09
CA LEU A 150 -6.83 -8.52 8.05
C LEU A 150 -6.33 -8.23 9.47
N GLU A 151 -7.23 -7.81 10.37
CA GLU A 151 -6.88 -7.56 11.78
C GLU A 151 -6.33 -8.81 12.46
N LYS A 152 -6.92 -9.99 12.21
CA LYS A 152 -6.41 -11.27 12.72
C LYS A 152 -4.98 -11.52 12.24
N LYS A 153 -4.69 -11.29 10.95
CA LYS A 153 -3.33 -11.41 10.41
C LYS A 153 -2.35 -10.43 11.07
N ILE A 154 -2.77 -9.19 11.28
CA ILE A 154 -1.96 -8.16 11.96
C ILE A 154 -1.65 -8.60 13.40
N ARG A 155 -2.66 -9.01 14.17
CA ARG A 155 -2.49 -9.51 15.55
C ARG A 155 -1.50 -10.68 15.61
N ASN A 156 -1.64 -11.66 14.71
CA ASN A 156 -0.73 -12.80 14.64
C ASN A 156 0.72 -12.37 14.33
N LYS A 157 0.92 -11.40 13.43
CA LYS A 157 2.24 -10.88 13.08
C LYS A 157 2.89 -10.15 14.26
N ILE A 158 2.12 -9.37 15.01
CA ILE A 158 2.60 -8.69 16.23
C ILE A 158 3.00 -9.71 17.29
N ALA A 159 2.15 -10.71 17.56
CA ALA A 159 2.44 -11.77 18.52
C ALA A 159 3.71 -12.55 18.15
N LEU A 160 3.87 -12.89 16.87
CA LEU A 160 5.08 -13.57 16.37
C LEU A 160 6.34 -12.69 16.52
N LYS A 161 6.25 -11.39 16.25
CA LYS A 161 7.37 -10.45 16.42
C LYS A 161 7.77 -10.34 17.90
N ARG A 162 6.79 -10.26 18.81
CA ARG A 162 7.03 -10.24 20.26
C ARG A 162 7.74 -11.50 20.73
N LYS A 163 7.25 -12.67 20.32
CA LYS A 163 7.88 -13.96 20.67
C LYS A 163 9.32 -14.04 20.18
N ARG A 164 9.59 -13.64 18.93
CA ARG A 164 10.97 -13.60 18.41
C ARG A 164 11.89 -12.69 19.20
N LEU A 165 11.37 -11.55 19.66
CA LEU A 165 12.14 -10.62 20.48
C LEU A 165 12.46 -11.22 21.85
N GLU A 166 11.47 -11.86 22.50
CA GLU A 166 11.65 -12.62 23.75
C GLU A 166 12.67 -13.76 23.60
N ASP A 167 12.61 -14.52 22.50
CA ASP A 167 13.57 -15.58 22.18
C ASP A 167 15.00 -15.01 22.00
N MET A 168 15.14 -13.84 21.35
CA MET A 168 16.43 -13.16 21.18
C MET A 168 17.01 -12.65 22.52
N PHE A 169 16.17 -12.08 23.39
CA PHE A 169 16.60 -11.65 24.72
C PHE A 169 17.08 -12.83 25.56
N THR A 170 16.32 -13.92 25.57
CA THR A 170 16.69 -15.17 26.26
C THR A 170 17.98 -15.78 25.72
N GLN A 171 18.27 -15.66 24.42
CA GLN A 171 19.52 -16.13 23.82
C GLN A 171 20.72 -15.22 24.10
N SER A 172 20.49 -13.93 24.38
CA SER A 172 21.54 -12.98 24.75
C SER A 172 21.89 -12.99 26.25
N GLU A 173 21.02 -13.55 27.07
CA GLU A 173 21.30 -13.85 28.48
C GLU A 173 22.11 -15.16 28.54
N ASP A 174 23.44 -15.05 28.56
CA ASP A 174 24.37 -16.18 28.70
C ASP A 174 24.18 -16.85 30.08
N PRO A 175 23.96 -18.18 30.18
CA PRO A 175 23.74 -18.86 31.46
C PRO A 175 24.95 -18.85 32.43
N ASP A 176 26.14 -18.46 31.97
CA ASP A 176 27.42 -18.70 32.69
C ASP A 176 28.07 -17.46 33.33
N ASN A 177 27.39 -16.31 33.44
CA ASN A 177 27.93 -15.17 34.21
C ASN A 177 26.93 -14.56 35.20
N PRO A 178 26.84 -15.08 36.44
CA PRO A 178 26.07 -14.44 37.49
C PRO A 178 26.85 -13.23 38.03
N SER A 179 26.16 -12.10 38.12
CA SER A 179 26.66 -10.86 38.75
C SER A 179 27.03 -11.05 40.23
#